data_AF-A0A847Y6V3-F1
#
_entry.id   AF-A0A847Y6V3-F1
#
_cell.length_a   1.000
_cell.length_b   1.000
_cell.length_c   1.000
_cell.angle_alpha   90.00
_cell.angle_beta   90.00
_cell.angle_gamma   90.00
#
_symmetry.space_group_name_H-M   'P 1'
#
loop_
_entity.id
_entity.type
_entity.pdbx_description
1 polymer ?
#
loop_
_entity_poly.entity_id
_entity_poly.type
_entity_poly.pdbx_seq_one_letter_code
_entity_poly.pdbx_strand_id
1 'polypeptide(L)'
;MYIGPFYFDTKEIFLILAAVLLGLAWAFGWSLWWFDKRVLLTIVILMLITKGLLPAIHNEAFFVLAIVTIFLTLYIPVFQVVLFYFISFLLFRLLKVI
;
A
#
# COMPACT_ATOMS: atom_id res chain seq x y z
N MET A 1 2.65 17.69 4.04
CA MET A 1 1.94 18.23 5.22
C MET A 1 2.66 17.78 6.48
N TYR A 2 3.00 18.71 7.36
CA TYR A 2 3.62 18.37 8.64
C TYR A 2 2.53 17.95 9.64
N ILE A 3 2.63 16.75 10.19
CA ILE A 3 1.84 16.31 11.35
C ILE A 3 2.86 16.03 12.46
N GLY A 4 3.02 16.98 13.38
CA GLY A 4 4.08 16.92 14.39
C GLY A 4 5.49 16.93 13.77
N PRO A 5 6.44 16.09 14.21
CA PRO A 5 7.79 16.04 13.66
C PRO A 5 7.89 15.31 12.31
N PHE A 6 6.79 14.74 11.82
CA PHE A 6 6.78 13.93 10.59
C PHE A 6 6.23 14.73 9.41
N TYR A 7 6.97 14.71 8.30
CA TYR A 7 6.50 15.21 7.02
C TYR A 7 5.77 14.09 6.28
N PHE A 8 4.45 14.19 6.18
CA PHE A 8 3.64 13.24 5.42
C PHE A 8 3.16 13.86 4.12
N ASP A 9 3.28 13.13 3.02
CA ASP A 9 2.63 13.55 1.77
C ASP A 9 1.11 13.26 1.82
N THR A 10 0.30 13.99 1.05
CA THR A 10 -1.17 13.83 1.01
C THR A 10 -1.58 12.38 0.71
N LYS A 11 -0.77 11.67 -0.08
CA LYS A 11 -0.96 10.27 -0.46
C LYS A 11 -0.70 9.30 0.71
N GLU A 12 0.23 9.63 1.59
CA GLU A 12 0.52 8.82 2.78
C GLU A 12 -0.60 8.97 3.79
N ILE A 13 -1.10 10.18 3.98
CA ILE A 13 -2.29 10.44 4.80
C ILE A 13 -3.48 9.64 4.26
N PHE A 14 -3.66 9.58 2.94
CA PHE A 14 -4.71 8.77 2.32
C PHE A 14 -4.54 7.27 2.63
N LEU A 15 -3.32 6.72 2.54
CA LEU A 15 -3.07 5.31 2.87
C LEU A 15 -3.27 5.01 4.37
N ILE A 16 -2.84 5.92 5.25
CA ILE A 16 -3.08 5.80 6.69
C ILE A 16 -4.59 5.80 6.98
N LEU A 17 -5.33 6.74 6.38
CA LEU A 17 -6.78 6.80 6.51
C LEU A 17 -7.44 5.52 6.00
N ALA A 18 -7.00 5.01 4.85
CA ALA A 18 -7.48 3.75 4.30
C ALA A 18 -7.23 2.56 5.25
N ALA A 19 -6.04 2.49 5.86
CA ALA A 19 -5.72 1.46 6.84
C ALA A 19 -6.65 1.51 8.05
N VAL A 20 -6.91 2.72 8.58
CA VAL A 20 -7.82 2.94 9.70
C VAL A 20 -9.25 2.52 9.33
N LEU A 21 -9.76 2.97 8.19
CA LEU A 21 -11.11 2.62 7.73
C LEU A 21 -11.28 1.12 7.49
N LEU A 22 -10.27 0.43 6.94
CA LEU A 22 -10.29 -1.02 6.77
C LEU A 22 -10.22 -1.77 8.10
N GLY A 23 -9.44 -1.25 9.06
CA GLY A 23 -9.40 -1.77 10.42
C GLY A 23 -10.77 -1.66 11.11
N LEU A 24 -11.44 -0.52 10.96
CA LEU A 24 -12.82 -0.33 11.46
C LEU A 24 -13.81 -1.24 10.74
N ALA A 25 -13.74 -1.34 9.41
CA ALA A 25 -14.57 -2.25 8.63
C ALA A 25 -14.39 -3.71 9.07
N TRP A 26 -13.17 -4.10 9.44
CA TRP A 26 -12.88 -5.40 10.00
C TRP A 26 -13.50 -5.59 11.38
N ALA A 27 -13.31 -4.62 12.29
CA ALA A 27 -13.82 -4.65 13.65
C ALA A 27 -15.36 -4.64 13.73
N PHE A 28 -16.03 -3.84 12.90
CA PHE A 28 -17.49 -3.75 12.83
C PHE A 28 -18.13 -4.80 11.92
N GLY A 29 -17.33 -5.68 11.31
CA GLY A 29 -17.84 -6.75 10.46
C GLY A 29 -18.45 -6.27 9.15
N TRP A 30 -18.16 -5.06 8.68
CA TRP A 30 -18.66 -4.55 7.41
C TRP A 30 -18.21 -5.45 6.25
N SER A 31 -19.13 -5.70 5.31
CA SER A 31 -18.80 -6.41 4.07
C SER A 31 -18.25 -5.41 3.05
N LEU A 32 -17.10 -5.75 2.49
CA LEU A 32 -16.57 -5.09 1.30
C LEU A 32 -17.00 -5.92 0.10
N TRP A 33 -17.76 -5.31 -0.81
CA TRP A 33 -18.44 -6.04 -1.88
C TRP A 33 -17.48 -6.70 -2.87
N TRP A 34 -16.35 -6.06 -3.15
CA TRP A 34 -15.40 -6.52 -4.18
C TRP A 34 -14.12 -7.11 -3.61
N PHE A 35 -13.81 -6.87 -2.34
CA PHE A 35 -12.50 -7.16 -1.79
C PHE A 35 -12.56 -7.87 -0.45
N ASP A 36 -11.61 -8.77 -0.22
CA ASP A 36 -11.40 -9.35 1.10
C ASP A 36 -10.73 -8.31 2.03
N LYS A 37 -11.41 -7.99 3.13
CA LYS A 37 -10.96 -7.03 4.14
C LYS A 37 -9.59 -7.35 4.74
N ARG A 38 -9.27 -8.62 4.97
CA ARG A 38 -7.98 -9.05 5.55
C ARG A 38 -6.87 -8.86 4.52
N VAL A 39 -7.14 -9.24 3.27
CA VAL A 39 -6.18 -9.08 2.17
C VAL A 39 -5.87 -7.62 1.94
N LEU A 40 -6.90 -6.78 1.84
CA LEU A 40 -6.72 -5.35 1.57
C LEU A 40 -5.97 -4.66 2.72
N LEU A 41 -6.33 -4.95 3.96
CA LEU A 41 -5.64 -4.42 5.14
C LEU A 41 -4.16 -4.82 5.15
N THR A 42 -3.87 -6.10 4.89
CA THR A 42 -2.48 -6.61 4.82
C THR A 42 -1.67 -5.82 3.79
N ILE A 43 -2.26 -5.54 2.63
CA ILE A 43 -1.58 -4.88 1.52
C ILE A 43 -1.39 -3.39 1.77
N VAL A 44 -2.38 -2.71 2.34
CA VAL A 44 -2.25 -1.30 2.73
C VAL A 44 -1.16 -1.13 3.80
N ILE A 45 -1.08 -2.04 4.78
CA ILE A 45 0.00 -2.05 5.78
C ILE A 45 1.36 -2.24 5.11
N LEU A 46 1.49 -3.20 4.19
CA LEU A 46 2.73 -3.42 3.44
C LEU A 46 3.14 -2.20 2.62
N MET A 47 2.19 -1.50 2.01
CA MET A 47 2.45 -0.24 1.28
C MET A 47 2.96 0.84 2.21
N LEU A 48 2.35 1.03 3.39
CA LEU A 48 2.80 2.00 4.38
C LEU A 48 4.22 1.71 4.85
N ILE A 49 4.52 0.44 5.17
CA ILE A 49 5.87 0.02 5.55
C ILE A 49 6.85 0.30 4.41
N THR A 50 6.50 -0.09 3.19
CA THR A 50 7.43 0.06 2.05
C THR A 50 7.67 1.53 1.71
N LYS A 51 6.66 2.38 1.82
CA LYS A 51 6.82 3.83 1.64
C LYS A 51 7.67 4.47 2.73
N GLY A 52 7.44 4.09 3.99
CA GLY A 52 8.22 4.56 5.12
C GLY A 52 9.69 4.14 5.05
N LEU A 53 9.97 2.93 4.52
CA LEU A 53 11.33 2.46 4.26
C LEU A 53 11.98 3.13 3.05
N LEU A 54 11.18 3.64 2.10
CA LEU A 54 11.65 4.17 0.81
C LEU A 54 11.08 5.57 0.55
N PRO A 55 11.52 6.57 1.33
CA PRO A 55 11.08 7.96 1.15
C PRO A 55 11.46 8.51 -0.23
N ALA A 56 12.50 7.96 -0.87
CA ALA A 56 13.03 8.39 -2.15
C ALA A 56 12.18 8.00 -3.38
N ILE A 57 11.19 7.10 -3.25
CA ILE A 57 10.34 6.77 -4.40
C ILE A 57 9.47 7.98 -4.74
N HIS A 58 9.58 8.45 -5.99
CA HIS A 58 8.67 9.46 -6.54
C HIS A 58 7.21 9.10 -6.24
N ASN A 59 6.49 10.06 -5.66
CA ASN A 59 5.15 9.85 -5.13
C ASN A 59 4.12 9.43 -6.19
N GLU A 60 4.40 9.63 -7.46
CA GLU A 60 3.54 9.19 -8.57
C GLU A 60 3.71 7.69 -8.85
N ALA A 61 4.95 7.21 -8.99
CA ALA A 61 5.25 5.80 -9.20
C ALA A 61 4.72 4.92 -8.07
N PHE A 62 4.87 5.39 -6.83
CA PHE A 62 4.35 4.68 -5.67
C PHE A 62 2.81 4.59 -5.67
N PHE A 63 2.12 5.66 -6.08
CA PHE A 63 0.66 5.67 -6.13
C PHE A 63 0.12 4.72 -7.21
N VAL A 64 0.75 4.70 -8.38
CA VAL A 64 0.40 3.76 -9.45
C VAL A 64 0.65 2.32 -8.99
N LEU A 65 1.79 2.05 -8.38
CA LEU A 65 2.10 0.73 -7.80
C LEU A 65 1.03 0.32 -6.77
N ALA A 66 0.62 1.25 -5.91
CA ALA A 66 -0.41 1.00 -4.90
C ALA A 66 -1.75 0.58 -5.52
N ILE A 67 -2.24 1.33 -6.51
CA ILE A 67 -3.48 1.03 -7.23
C ILE A 67 -3.38 -0.33 -7.92
N VAL A 68 -2.32 -0.56 -8.69
CA VAL A 68 -2.12 -1.83 -9.42
C VAL A 68 -2.12 -3.01 -8.46
N THR A 69 -1.43 -2.88 -7.33
CA THR A 69 -1.36 -3.92 -6.30
C THR A 69 -2.73 -4.22 -5.68
N ILE A 70 -3.55 -3.18 -5.40
CA ILE A 70 -4.92 -3.36 -4.90
C ILE A 70 -5.75 -4.16 -5.91
N PHE A 71 -5.72 -3.81 -7.19
CA PHE A 71 -6.46 -4.55 -8.21
C PHE A 71 -5.92 -5.97 -8.41
N LEU A 72 -4.61 -6.19 -8.27
CA LEU A 72 -4.01 -7.52 -8.36
C LEU A 72 -4.60 -8.50 -7.34
N THR A 73 -5.04 -8.01 -6.17
CA THR A 73 -5.67 -8.83 -5.13
C THR A 73 -6.97 -9.49 -5.55
N LEU A 74 -7.65 -8.95 -6.57
CA LEU A 74 -8.89 -9.51 -7.09
C LEU A 74 -8.64 -10.77 -7.91
N TYR A 75 -7.46 -10.89 -8.50
CA TYR A 75 -7.14 -11.92 -9.48
C TYR A 75 -6.14 -12.95 -8.95
N ILE A 76 -5.33 -12.57 -7.95
CA ILE A 76 -4.12 -13.28 -7.60
C ILE A 76 -4.01 -13.46 -6.06
N PRO A 77 -3.55 -14.64 -5.56
CA PRO A 77 -3.30 -14.86 -4.14
C PRO A 77 -2.34 -13.82 -3.51
N VAL A 78 -2.58 -13.48 -2.25
CA VAL A 78 -1.79 -12.48 -1.49
C VAL A 78 -0.29 -12.71 -1.59
N PHE A 79 0.16 -13.96 -1.49
CA PHE A 79 1.60 -14.28 -1.58
C PHE A 79 2.22 -13.85 -2.90
N GLN A 80 1.53 -14.04 -4.01
CA GLN A 80 2.00 -13.62 -5.33
C GLN A 80 1.94 -12.09 -5.49
N VAL A 81 0.98 -11.41 -4.85
CA VAL A 81 0.93 -9.94 -4.78
C VAL A 81 2.11 -9.38 -3.98
N VAL A 82 2.46 -10.01 -2.85
CA VAL A 82 3.65 -9.67 -2.06
C VAL A 82 4.93 -9.90 -2.86
N LEU A 83 5.04 -11.04 -3.55
CA LEU A 83 6.17 -11.32 -4.45
C LEU A 83 6.29 -10.29 -5.56
N PHE A 84 5.18 -9.92 -6.20
CA PHE A 84 5.17 -8.85 -7.20
C PHE A 84 5.74 -7.56 -6.61
N TYR A 85 5.27 -7.15 -5.43
CA TYR A 85 5.77 -5.96 -4.74
C TYR A 85 7.27 -6.02 -4.47
N PHE A 86 7.75 -7.18 -3.99
CA PHE A 86 9.16 -7.40 -3.68
C PHE A 86 10.05 -7.38 -4.93
N ILE A 87 9.60 -8.02 -6.01
CA ILE A 87 10.30 -8.05 -7.30
C ILE A 87 10.32 -6.67 -7.94
N SER A 88 9.20 -5.94 -7.97
CA SER A 88 9.14 -4.56 -8.47
C SER A 88 10.10 -3.65 -7.71
N PHE A 89 10.15 -3.79 -6.39
CA PHE A 89 11.13 -3.06 -5.57
C PHE A 89 12.58 -3.41 -5.93
N LEU A 90 12.89 -4.70 -6.02
CA LEU A 90 14.24 -5.16 -6.37
C LEU A 90 14.67 -4.65 -7.74
N LEU A 91 13.74 -4.64 -8.71
CA LEU A 91 13.96 -4.08 -10.04
C LEU A 91 14.19 -2.58 -10.01
N PHE A 92 13.38 -1.81 -9.28
CA PHE A 92 13.58 -0.37 -9.18
C PHE A 92 14.95 -0.01 -8.59
N ARG A 93 15.41 -0.76 -7.58
CA ARG A 93 16.74 -0.61 -7.02
C ARG A 93 17.84 -1.00 -8.01
N LEU A 94 17.69 -2.13 -8.71
CA LEU A 94 18.66 -2.63 -9.68
C LEU A 94 18.82 -1.66 -10.87
N LEU A 95 17.71 -1.08 -11.32
CA LEU A 95 17.65 -0.13 -12.43
C LEU A 95 18.03 1.30 -12.03
N LYS A 96 18.39 1.56 -10.76
CA LYS A 96 18.73 2.90 -10.23
C LYS A 96 17.63 3.94 -10.49
N VAL A 97 16.37 3.51 -10.46
CA VAL A 97 15.20 4.42 -10.48
C VAL A 97 15.01 5.09 -9.12
N ILE A 98 15.52 4.44 -8.07
CA ILE A 98 15.55 4.89 -6.66
C ILE A 98 16.98 4.73 -6.12
#